data_AF-A0A3D9FJD7-F1
#
_entry.id   AF-A0A3D9FJD7-F1
#
_cell.length_a   1.000
_cell.length_b   1.000
_cell.length_c   1.000
_cell.angle_alpha   90.00
_cell.angle_beta   90.00
_cell.angle_gamma   90.00
#
_symmetry.space_group_name_H-M   'P 1'
#
loop_
_entity.id
_entity.type
_entity.pdbx_description
1 polymer ?
#
loop_
_entity_poly.entity_id
_entity_poly.type
_entity_poly.pdbx_seq_one_letter_code
_entity_poly.pdbx_strand_id
1 'polypeptide(L)'
;MLKPALALIGLSLAATPLAAQYAAFHSGPVYTQFGRIADVTTTMAIPADAEFAVVFDTSTQAEPGEINRTIDSAARFINMHVAAGVPPENIRIAVVVHGQAAFDMTNAERYGAHYDGAENVNVAAVEALVANNVQIIVCGQTAAYYEIDVEYLLPGVDMALSAMTAHALLQQDGFTVNPF
;
A
#
# COMPACT_ATOMS: atom_id res chain seq x y z
N MET A 1 -41.99 27.32 48.70
CA MET A 1 -40.56 27.11 48.41
C MET A 1 -40.46 26.13 47.25
N LEU A 2 -40.39 26.63 46.01
CA LEU A 2 -40.27 25.83 44.79
C LEU A 2 -38.79 25.51 44.55
N LYS A 3 -38.43 24.23 44.42
CA LYS A 3 -37.09 23.80 43.97
C LYS A 3 -37.06 23.77 42.43
N PRO A 4 -36.05 24.32 41.75
CA PRO A 4 -35.94 24.21 40.31
C PRO A 4 -35.35 22.84 39.95
N ALA A 5 -35.96 22.18 38.96
CA ALA A 5 -35.42 20.96 38.36
C ALA A 5 -34.40 21.36 37.29
N LEU A 6 -33.14 20.93 37.46
CA LEU A 6 -32.08 21.10 36.49
C LEU A 6 -32.24 20.01 35.40
N ALA A 7 -32.61 20.40 34.18
CA ALA A 7 -32.65 19.50 33.04
C ALA A 7 -31.25 19.41 32.40
N LEU A 8 -30.62 18.24 32.51
CA LEU A 8 -29.34 17.96 31.86
C LEU A 8 -29.62 17.54 30.41
N ILE A 9 -29.31 18.40 29.44
CA ILE A 9 -29.37 18.06 28.01
C ILE A 9 -28.09 17.29 27.68
N GLY A 10 -28.18 15.96 27.58
CA GLY A 10 -27.10 15.12 27.10
C GLY A 10 -26.92 15.27 25.59
N LEU A 11 -25.81 15.87 25.17
CA LEU A 11 -25.40 15.91 23.77
C LEU A 11 -24.79 14.55 23.40
N SER A 12 -25.60 13.67 22.78
CA SER A 12 -25.12 12.39 22.26
C SER A 12 -24.28 12.60 21.01
N LEU A 13 -22.95 12.47 21.11
CA LEU A 13 -22.11 12.27 19.94
C LEU A 13 -22.44 10.90 19.35
N ALA A 14 -23.13 10.88 18.21
CA ALA A 14 -23.29 9.66 17.43
C ALA A 14 -21.93 9.27 16.85
N ALA A 15 -21.28 8.28 17.45
CA ALA A 15 -20.14 7.60 16.84
C ALA A 15 -20.67 6.84 15.62
N THR A 16 -20.40 7.33 14.42
CA THR A 16 -20.71 6.58 13.20
C THR A 16 -19.83 5.33 13.17
N PRO A 17 -20.39 4.12 13.04
CA PRO A 17 -19.61 2.90 13.05
C PRO A 17 -18.69 2.86 11.81
N LEU A 18 -17.40 2.62 12.04
CA LEU A 18 -16.35 2.46 11.03
C LEU A 18 -16.74 1.48 9.90
N ALA A 19 -17.59 0.49 10.21
CA ALA A 19 -18.14 -0.47 9.27
C ALA A 19 -18.93 0.16 8.09
N ALA A 20 -19.59 1.30 8.29
CA ALA A 20 -20.36 1.96 7.24
C ALA A 20 -19.45 2.61 6.16
N GLN A 21 -18.21 2.97 6.50
CA GLN A 21 -17.25 3.52 5.53
C GLN A 21 -16.69 2.46 4.57
N TYR A 22 -16.68 1.17 4.97
CA TYR A 22 -16.22 0.06 4.13
C TYR A 22 -17.27 -0.47 3.15
N ALA A 23 -18.55 -0.10 3.31
CA ALA A 23 -19.64 -0.59 2.46
C ALA A 23 -19.55 -0.07 1.01
N ALA A 24 -18.88 1.06 0.79
CA ALA A 24 -18.73 1.67 -0.54
C ALA A 24 -17.60 1.02 -1.37
N PHE A 25 -16.66 0.32 -0.73
CA PHE A 25 -15.53 -0.28 -1.41
C PHE A 25 -15.86 -1.70 -1.88
N HIS A 26 -15.40 -2.10 -3.06
CA HIS A 26 -15.54 -3.43 -3.63
C HIS A 26 -14.22 -3.89 -4.28
N SER A 27 -14.16 -5.16 -4.67
CA SER A 27 -13.01 -5.71 -5.39
C SER A 27 -12.84 -5.04 -6.75
N GLY A 28 -11.59 -4.85 -7.17
CA GLY A 28 -11.28 -4.29 -8.48
C GLY A 28 -11.13 -5.36 -9.58
N PRO A 29 -10.97 -4.92 -10.84
CA PRO A 29 -10.94 -5.82 -11.99
C PRO A 29 -9.61 -6.58 -12.17
N VAL A 30 -8.50 -6.11 -11.59
CA VAL A 30 -7.18 -6.75 -11.71
C VAL A 30 -6.87 -7.60 -10.47
N TYR A 31 -7.02 -6.99 -9.29
CA TYR A 31 -6.81 -7.66 -8.00
C TYR A 31 -8.14 -7.75 -7.25
N THR A 32 -8.54 -8.97 -6.91
CA THR A 32 -9.84 -9.21 -6.28
C THR A 32 -9.78 -9.32 -4.76
N GLN A 33 -8.61 -9.66 -4.21
CA GLN A 33 -8.41 -9.90 -2.77
C GLN A 33 -7.85 -8.69 -2.00
N PHE A 34 -7.23 -7.75 -2.71
CA PHE A 34 -6.64 -6.52 -2.17
C PHE A 34 -6.79 -5.40 -3.20
N GLY A 35 -6.43 -4.17 -2.83
CA GLY A 35 -6.56 -2.99 -3.67
C GLY A 35 -8.02 -2.63 -3.94
N ARG A 36 -8.90 -2.75 -2.93
CA ARG A 36 -10.33 -2.45 -3.08
C ARG A 36 -10.54 -1.00 -3.54
N ILE A 37 -11.51 -0.81 -4.41
CA ILE A 37 -11.87 0.48 -5.03
C ILE A 37 -13.31 0.84 -4.70
N ALA A 38 -13.72 2.07 -4.97
CA ALA A 38 -15.11 2.49 -4.92
C ALA A 38 -15.45 3.22 -6.23
N ASP A 39 -16.71 3.15 -6.63
CA ASP A 39 -17.21 3.94 -7.76
C ASP A 39 -17.23 5.43 -7.38
N VAL A 40 -16.60 6.27 -8.22
CA VAL A 40 -16.49 7.72 -7.97
C VAL A 40 -16.98 8.51 -9.17
N THR A 41 -17.89 9.46 -8.95
CA THR A 41 -18.20 10.49 -9.94
C THR A 41 -17.06 11.51 -9.98
N THR A 42 -16.24 11.45 -11.04
CA THR A 42 -15.07 12.34 -11.20
C THR A 42 -15.46 13.70 -11.80
N THR A 43 -14.91 14.79 -11.27
CA THR A 43 -15.00 16.13 -11.87
C THR A 43 -13.73 16.53 -12.64
N MET A 44 -12.67 15.73 -12.51
CA MET A 44 -11.44 15.81 -13.28
C MET A 44 -11.35 14.55 -14.14
N ALA A 45 -11.39 14.71 -15.46
CA ALA A 45 -11.32 13.59 -16.39
C ALA A 45 -9.89 13.06 -16.49
N ILE A 46 -9.75 11.73 -16.60
CA ILE A 46 -8.50 11.09 -17.04
C ILE A 46 -8.44 11.21 -18.57
N PRO A 47 -7.36 11.79 -19.15
CA PRO A 47 -7.18 11.80 -20.59
C PRO A 47 -7.20 10.40 -21.20
N ALA A 48 -7.70 10.26 -22.43
CA ALA A 48 -7.80 8.95 -23.09
C ALA A 48 -6.44 8.30 -23.37
N ASP A 49 -5.39 9.11 -23.50
CA ASP A 49 -4.00 8.75 -23.72
C ASP A 49 -3.15 8.85 -22.45
N ALA A 50 -3.78 8.86 -21.26
CA ALA A 50 -3.05 8.94 -20.01
C ALA A 50 -2.14 7.72 -19.81
N GLU A 51 -0.88 8.01 -19.45
CA GLU A 51 0.09 7.04 -18.98
C GLU A 51 0.52 7.42 -17.56
N PHE A 52 0.63 6.42 -16.69
CA PHE A 52 1.01 6.61 -15.29
C PHE A 52 2.29 5.86 -15.00
N ALA A 53 3.31 6.59 -14.54
CA ALA A 53 4.52 6.03 -13.96
C ALA A 53 4.66 6.59 -12.54
N VAL A 54 4.33 5.76 -11.54
CA VAL A 54 4.20 6.21 -10.15
C VAL A 54 5.02 5.34 -9.21
N VAL A 55 5.82 5.99 -8.36
CA VAL A 55 6.50 5.35 -7.23
C VAL A 55 5.73 5.62 -5.96
N PHE A 56 5.39 4.59 -5.21
CA PHE A 56 4.96 4.71 -3.83
C PHE A 56 6.15 4.56 -2.88
N ASP A 57 6.22 5.40 -1.85
CA ASP A 57 7.21 5.26 -0.77
C ASP A 57 6.55 4.66 0.47
N THR A 58 7.24 3.76 1.16
CA THR A 58 6.79 3.30 2.47
C THR A 58 7.95 3.05 3.42
N SER A 59 7.75 3.48 4.67
CA SER A 59 8.65 3.24 5.79
C SER A 59 8.00 2.51 6.96
N THR A 60 6.68 2.47 6.96
CA THR A 60 5.85 1.96 8.06
C THR A 60 5.42 0.54 7.75
N GLN A 61 5.75 -0.38 8.66
CA GLN A 61 5.31 -1.76 8.58
C GLN A 61 3.81 -1.91 8.79
N ALA A 62 3.25 -3.01 8.31
CA ALA A 62 1.92 -3.46 8.70
C ALA A 62 1.93 -4.00 10.13
N GLU A 63 0.77 -3.99 10.78
CA GLU A 63 0.58 -4.85 11.96
C GLU A 63 0.57 -6.32 11.51
N PRO A 64 1.09 -7.26 12.33
CA PRO A 64 1.05 -8.68 11.99
C PRO A 64 -0.37 -9.16 11.69
N GLY A 65 -0.54 -9.81 10.53
CA GLY A 65 -1.84 -10.27 10.05
C GLY A 65 -2.58 -9.25 9.19
N GLU A 66 -2.04 -8.05 8.99
CA GLU A 66 -2.56 -7.04 8.06
C GLU A 66 -1.64 -6.87 6.84
N ILE A 67 -2.23 -6.52 5.69
CA ILE A 67 -1.48 -6.17 4.49
C ILE A 67 -0.91 -4.77 4.65
N ASN A 68 0.35 -4.57 4.25
CA ASN A 68 0.98 -3.26 4.20
C ASN A 68 0.13 -2.29 3.36
N ARG A 69 -0.26 -1.18 3.98
CA ARG A 69 -1.16 -0.20 3.37
C ARG A 69 -0.66 0.32 2.02
N THR A 70 0.65 0.45 1.83
CA THR A 70 1.22 0.94 0.57
C THR A 70 1.17 -0.13 -0.53
N ILE A 71 1.34 -1.41 -0.17
CA ILE A 71 1.13 -2.55 -1.08
C ILE A 71 -0.35 -2.60 -1.52
N ASP A 72 -1.29 -2.47 -0.58
CA ASP A 72 -2.72 -2.38 -0.91
C ASP A 72 -3.02 -1.15 -1.80
N SER A 73 -2.36 -0.02 -1.54
CA SER A 73 -2.54 1.21 -2.30
C SER A 73 -1.99 1.12 -3.72
N ALA A 74 -0.85 0.44 -3.93
CA ALA A 74 -0.31 0.17 -5.26
C ALA A 74 -1.29 -0.68 -6.10
N ALA A 75 -1.84 -1.75 -5.50
CA ALA A 75 -2.87 -2.56 -6.13
C ALA A 75 -4.16 -1.77 -6.40
N ARG A 76 -4.58 -0.92 -5.45
CA ARG A 76 -5.74 -0.04 -5.59
C ARG A 76 -5.55 0.93 -6.74
N PHE A 77 -4.35 1.49 -6.90
CA PHE A 77 -4.05 2.41 -7.98
C PHE A 77 -4.25 1.74 -9.34
N ILE A 78 -3.75 0.52 -9.52
CA ILE A 78 -3.96 -0.25 -10.74
C ILE A 78 -5.45 -0.53 -10.94
N ASN A 79 -6.13 -1.08 -9.93
CA ASN A 79 -7.54 -1.41 -10.00
C ASN A 79 -8.42 -0.21 -10.39
N MET A 80 -8.21 0.95 -9.76
CA MET A 80 -9.06 2.12 -9.99
C MET A 80 -8.86 2.73 -11.36
N HIS A 81 -7.62 2.75 -11.87
CA HIS A 81 -7.34 3.29 -13.20
C HIS A 81 -7.81 2.34 -14.31
N VAL A 82 -7.66 1.02 -14.13
CA VAL A 82 -8.21 0.03 -15.07
C VAL A 82 -9.74 0.08 -15.08
N ALA A 83 -10.38 0.20 -13.91
CA ALA A 83 -11.83 0.39 -13.82
C ALA A 83 -12.31 1.70 -14.50
N ALA A 84 -11.46 2.73 -14.49
CA ALA A 84 -11.71 3.99 -15.19
C ALA A 84 -11.37 3.95 -16.70
N GLY A 85 -10.94 2.80 -17.23
CA GLY A 85 -10.69 2.59 -18.66
C GLY A 85 -9.24 2.82 -19.12
N VAL A 86 -8.30 3.03 -18.20
CA VAL A 86 -6.87 3.10 -18.53
C VAL A 86 -6.35 1.68 -18.86
N PRO A 87 -5.72 1.45 -20.01
CA PRO A 87 -5.13 0.15 -20.32
C PRO A 87 -4.07 -0.24 -19.28
N PRO A 88 -4.03 -1.49 -18.78
CA PRO A 88 -3.04 -1.93 -17.81
C PRO A 88 -1.59 -1.65 -18.24
N GLU A 89 -1.28 -1.77 -19.52
CA GLU A 89 0.04 -1.50 -20.10
C GLU A 89 0.48 -0.03 -19.99
N ASN A 90 -0.46 0.90 -19.80
CA ASN A 90 -0.18 2.32 -19.58
C ASN A 90 0.10 2.65 -18.10
N ILE A 91 0.11 1.65 -17.22
CA ILE A 91 0.30 1.82 -15.77
C ILE A 91 1.59 1.11 -15.35
N ARG A 92 2.61 1.90 -14.98
CA ARG A 92 3.88 1.42 -14.41
C ARG A 92 3.96 1.85 -12.96
N ILE A 93 4.09 0.88 -12.05
CA ILE A 93 4.18 1.14 -10.60
C ILE A 93 5.51 0.62 -10.06
N ALA A 94 6.09 1.40 -9.16
CA ALA A 94 7.14 0.96 -8.26
C ALA A 94 6.73 1.21 -6.80
N VAL A 95 7.21 0.39 -5.88
CA VAL A 95 7.10 0.58 -4.44
C VAL A 95 8.51 0.55 -3.87
N VAL A 96 8.95 1.69 -3.33
CA VAL A 96 10.24 1.80 -2.64
C VAL A 96 10.01 1.66 -1.14
N VAL A 97 10.68 0.68 -0.55
CA VAL A 97 10.46 0.24 0.83
C VAL A 97 11.71 0.54 1.65
N HIS A 98 11.54 1.24 2.77
CA HIS A 98 12.58 1.48 3.75
C HIS A 98 12.03 1.38 5.17
N GLY A 99 12.84 1.75 6.17
CA GLY A 99 12.45 1.65 7.56
C GLY A 99 11.97 0.24 7.96
N GLN A 100 10.99 0.19 8.85
CA GLN A 100 10.44 -1.06 9.35
C GLN A 100 9.60 -1.82 8.30
N ALA A 101 9.05 -1.12 7.30
CA ALA A 101 8.30 -1.76 6.21
C ALA A 101 9.13 -2.81 5.42
N ALA A 102 10.47 -2.77 5.51
CA ALA A 102 11.32 -3.77 4.90
C ALA A 102 11.00 -5.20 5.37
N PHE A 103 10.58 -5.39 6.63
CA PHE A 103 10.22 -6.71 7.15
C PHE A 103 9.02 -7.33 6.42
N ASP A 104 8.04 -6.51 6.03
CA ASP A 104 6.86 -6.99 5.29
C ASP A 104 7.24 -7.62 3.94
N MET A 105 8.39 -7.26 3.39
CA MET A 105 8.91 -7.75 2.10
C MET A 105 9.81 -9.00 2.25
N THR A 106 9.88 -9.59 3.45
CA THR A 106 10.74 -10.73 3.72
C THR A 106 9.99 -12.07 3.73
N ASN A 107 10.72 -13.15 3.52
CA ASN A 107 10.22 -14.51 3.57
C ASN A 107 9.78 -14.91 4.99
N ALA A 108 9.14 -16.09 5.12
CA ALA A 108 8.57 -16.55 6.37
C ALA A 108 9.59 -16.69 7.51
N GLU A 109 10.85 -17.03 7.20
CA GLU A 109 11.91 -17.16 8.21
C GLU A 109 12.22 -15.81 8.86
N ARG A 110 12.53 -14.80 8.04
CA ARG A 110 12.92 -13.48 8.56
C ARG A 110 11.75 -12.73 9.17
N TYR A 111 10.57 -12.80 8.55
CA TYR A 111 9.36 -12.19 9.08
C TYR A 111 8.97 -12.81 10.43
N GLY A 112 8.96 -14.15 10.51
CA GLY A 112 8.64 -14.88 11.73
C GLY A 112 9.64 -14.57 12.85
N ALA A 113 10.93 -14.42 12.55
CA ALA A 113 11.93 -14.01 13.54
C ALA A 113 11.69 -12.59 14.08
N HIS A 114 11.14 -11.68 13.27
CA HIS A 114 10.81 -10.31 13.69
C HIS A 114 9.49 -10.23 14.48
N TYR A 115 8.52 -11.07 14.16
CA TYR A 115 7.14 -11.02 14.69
C TYR A 115 6.74 -12.29 15.47
N ASP A 116 7.65 -12.85 16.27
CA ASP A 116 7.38 -13.97 17.20
C ASP A 116 6.67 -15.17 16.56
N GLY A 117 7.05 -15.52 15.33
CA GLY A 117 6.51 -16.65 14.56
C GLY A 117 5.23 -16.36 13.78
N ALA A 118 4.80 -15.09 13.68
CA ALA A 118 3.66 -14.72 12.86
C ALA A 118 3.89 -15.02 11.36
N GLU A 119 2.80 -15.30 10.65
CA GLU A 119 2.82 -15.48 9.20
C GLU A 119 2.87 -14.13 8.48
N ASN A 120 3.68 -14.03 7.42
CA ASN A 120 3.69 -12.86 6.57
C ASN A 120 2.51 -12.89 5.59
N VAL A 121 1.46 -12.12 5.88
CA VAL A 121 0.27 -12.06 5.00
C VAL A 121 0.49 -11.22 3.74
N ASN A 122 1.62 -10.52 3.62
CA ASN A 122 1.94 -9.70 2.43
C ASN A 122 2.37 -10.55 1.23
N VAL A 123 2.79 -11.80 1.44
CA VAL A 123 3.39 -12.67 0.40
C VAL A 123 2.53 -12.72 -0.86
N ALA A 124 1.25 -13.07 -0.71
CA ALA A 124 0.34 -13.22 -1.86
C ALA A 124 0.12 -11.90 -2.62
N ALA A 125 0.09 -10.76 -1.92
CA ALA A 125 -0.06 -9.46 -2.55
C ALA A 125 1.21 -9.03 -3.29
N VAL A 126 2.38 -9.23 -2.68
CA VAL A 126 3.70 -8.95 -3.28
C VAL A 126 3.89 -9.79 -4.54
N GLU A 127 3.66 -11.11 -4.46
CA GLU A 127 3.78 -12.02 -5.61
C GLU A 127 2.88 -11.60 -6.77
N ALA A 128 1.62 -11.27 -6.49
CA ALA A 128 0.67 -10.84 -7.50
C ALA A 128 1.03 -9.50 -8.14
N LEU A 129 1.56 -8.54 -7.37
CA LEU A 129 2.06 -7.26 -7.89
C LEU A 129 3.29 -7.47 -8.79
N VAL A 130 4.27 -8.25 -8.34
CA VAL A 130 5.46 -8.60 -9.12
C VAL A 130 5.08 -9.30 -10.43
N ALA A 131 4.13 -10.23 -10.39
CA ALA A 131 3.63 -10.92 -11.58
C ALA A 131 2.95 -9.97 -12.59
N ASN A 132 2.51 -8.79 -12.14
CA ASN A 132 1.95 -7.72 -12.97
C ASN A 132 2.98 -6.60 -13.25
N ASN A 133 4.28 -6.91 -13.17
CA ASN A 133 5.40 -6.00 -13.46
C ASN A 133 5.49 -4.77 -12.54
N VAL A 134 4.93 -4.84 -11.33
CA VAL A 134 5.19 -3.84 -10.30
C VAL A 134 6.58 -4.08 -9.71
N GLN A 135 7.41 -3.03 -9.70
CA GLN A 135 8.74 -3.10 -9.09
C GLN A 135 8.60 -2.90 -7.58
N ILE A 136 9.14 -3.81 -6.77
CA ILE A 136 9.18 -3.65 -5.31
C ILE A 136 10.65 -3.65 -4.90
N ILE A 137 11.10 -2.55 -4.29
CA ILE A 137 12.52 -2.25 -4.12
C ILE A 137 12.81 -1.90 -2.66
N VAL A 138 13.56 -2.74 -1.97
CA VAL A 138 13.99 -2.53 -0.60
C VAL A 138 15.28 -1.70 -0.54
N CYS A 139 15.32 -0.75 0.40
CA CYS A 139 16.48 0.06 0.72
C CYS A 139 17.60 -0.79 1.34
N GLY A 140 18.74 -0.92 0.66
CA GLY A 140 19.89 -1.68 1.16
C GLY A 140 20.51 -1.13 2.45
N GLN A 141 20.48 0.19 2.68
CA GLN A 141 20.94 0.76 3.97
C GLN A 141 20.02 0.37 5.13
N THR A 142 18.71 0.32 4.88
CA THR A 142 17.72 -0.19 5.85
C THR A 142 17.94 -1.68 6.08
N ALA A 143 18.12 -2.44 5.01
CA ALA A 143 18.35 -3.87 5.06
C ALA A 143 19.62 -4.20 5.88
N ALA A 144 20.71 -3.48 5.66
CA ALA A 144 21.93 -3.62 6.46
C ALA A 144 21.72 -3.29 7.94
N TYR A 145 20.98 -2.23 8.27
CA TYR A 145 20.68 -1.85 9.65
C TYR A 145 19.84 -2.91 10.38
N TYR A 146 18.90 -3.53 9.66
CA TYR A 146 18.00 -4.56 10.19
C TYR A 146 18.48 -5.98 9.90
N GLU A 147 19.72 -6.19 9.43
CA GLU A 147 20.26 -7.52 9.13
C GLU A 147 19.35 -8.36 8.21
N ILE A 148 18.84 -7.75 7.15
CA ILE A 148 18.04 -8.38 6.11
C ILE A 148 18.92 -8.58 4.89
N ASP A 149 19.42 -9.79 4.70
CA ASP A 149 20.12 -10.20 3.48
C ASP A 149 19.16 -10.43 2.31
N VAL A 150 19.68 -10.39 1.08
CA VAL A 150 18.89 -10.57 -0.16
C VAL A 150 18.15 -11.90 -0.19
N GLU A 151 18.73 -12.96 0.40
CA GLU A 151 18.10 -14.29 0.50
C GLU A 151 16.85 -14.32 1.38
N TYR A 152 16.69 -13.32 2.25
CA TYR A 152 15.49 -13.15 3.05
C TYR A 152 14.37 -12.40 2.33
N LEU A 153 14.62 -11.80 1.16
CA LEU A 153 13.58 -11.10 0.42
C LEU A 153 12.61 -12.07 -0.27
N LEU A 154 11.36 -11.62 -0.43
CA LEU A 154 10.38 -12.35 -1.24
C LEU A 154 10.82 -12.41 -2.72
N PRO A 155 10.45 -13.48 -3.46
CA PRO A 155 10.80 -13.59 -4.87
C PRO A 155 10.36 -12.38 -5.70
N GLY A 156 11.29 -11.81 -6.47
CA GLY A 156 11.05 -10.65 -7.33
C GLY A 156 11.04 -9.30 -6.60
N VAL A 157 11.32 -9.26 -5.29
CA VAL A 157 11.66 -8.03 -4.58
C VAL A 157 13.14 -7.74 -4.78
N ASP A 158 13.45 -6.55 -5.30
CA ASP A 158 14.80 -6.08 -5.52
C ASP A 158 15.37 -5.38 -4.28
N MET A 159 16.70 -5.30 -4.20
CA MET A 159 17.40 -4.47 -3.23
C MET A 159 18.23 -3.40 -3.95
N ALA A 160 17.97 -2.13 -3.64
CA ALA A 160 18.78 -1.01 -4.13
C ALA A 160 19.85 -0.61 -3.11
N LEU A 161 20.83 0.22 -3.51
CA LEU A 161 21.81 0.79 -2.58
C LEU A 161 21.14 1.50 -1.39
N SER A 162 20.09 2.28 -1.67
CA SER A 162 19.23 2.94 -0.70
C SER A 162 17.88 3.30 -1.35
N ALA A 163 16.85 3.55 -0.54
CA ALA A 163 15.58 4.10 -1.04
C ALA A 163 15.80 5.43 -1.79
N MET A 164 16.73 6.27 -1.32
CA MET A 164 17.09 7.52 -2.01
C MET A 164 17.61 7.26 -3.43
N THR A 165 18.43 6.22 -3.59
CA THR A 165 18.98 5.84 -4.91
C THR A 165 17.88 5.29 -5.81
N ALA A 166 17.01 4.42 -5.27
CA ALA A 166 15.88 3.86 -6.02
C ALA A 166 14.96 4.97 -6.54
N HIS A 167 14.55 5.90 -5.67
CA HIS A 167 13.74 7.05 -6.07
C HIS A 167 14.42 7.92 -7.12
N ALA A 168 15.71 8.22 -6.96
CA ALA A 168 16.45 9.04 -7.93
C ALA A 168 16.50 8.40 -9.31
N LEU A 169 16.73 7.08 -9.40
CA LEU A 169 16.75 6.35 -10.66
C LEU A 169 15.36 6.24 -11.29
N LEU A 170 14.34 5.91 -10.50
CA LEU A 170 12.96 5.84 -10.99
C LEU A 170 12.47 7.20 -11.52
N GLN A 171 12.84 8.30 -10.86
CA GLN A 171 12.54 9.65 -11.35
C GLN A 171 13.24 9.96 -12.67
N GLN A 172 14.49 9.52 -12.86
CA GLN A 172 15.19 9.64 -14.14
C GLN A 172 14.52 8.82 -15.25
N ASP A 173 13.89 7.70 -14.89
CA ASP A 173 13.10 6.82 -15.78
C ASP A 173 11.65 7.29 -15.98
N GLY A 174 11.35 8.52 -15.57
CA GLY A 174 10.07 9.19 -15.81
C GLY A 174 8.97 8.86 -14.81
N PHE A 175 9.30 8.21 -13.68
CA PHE A 175 8.33 8.04 -12.60
C PHE A 175 8.17 9.32 -11.78
N THR A 176 6.97 9.52 -11.28
CA THR A 176 6.65 10.55 -10.28
C THR A 176 6.43 9.88 -8.93
N VAL A 177 6.74 10.57 -7.84
CA VAL A 177 6.56 10.02 -6.49
C VAL A 177 5.17 10.37 -5.96
N ASN A 178 4.44 9.36 -5.52
CA ASN A 178 3.27 9.49 -4.68
C ASN A 178 3.64 9.17 -3.21
N PRO A 179 3.70 10.18 -2.32
CA PRO A 179 4.34 10.04 -1.02
C PRO A 179 3.42 9.54 0.13
N PHE A 180 2.23 8.98 -0.15
CA PHE A 180 1.21 8.68 0.89
C PHE A 180 0.43 7.38 0.70
#